data_AF-A0A7C2XAI7-F1
#
_entry.id   AF-A0A7C2XAI7-F1
#
_cell.length_a   1.000
_cell.length_b   1.000
_cell.length_c   1.000
_cell.angle_alpha   90.00
_cell.angle_beta   90.00
_cell.angle_gamma   90.00
#
_symmetry.space_group_name_H-M   'P 1'
#
loop_
_entity.id
_entity.type
_entity.pdbx_description
1 polymer ?
#
loop_
_entity_poly.entity_id
_entity_poly.type
_entity_poly.pdbx_seq_one_letter_code
_entity_poly.pdbx_strand_id
1 'polypeptide(L)'
;MFEKADIRKISLAVEKEHFQEISLALGRESIIHFARFHLEDETVEEGLKQEETETRKILSGIETTQRILGFSLPPVTEPRSAGAVDTAGDGAFVSTVLGRVDRLQRLRAKIDSELKKTEEYVAMARALDAMGIEPDVLSRPRFLKTAFGIIGDESWDPERESPFPAARYGPYVFAAAGTGDFPELQRVLKERGFVDKTSEASGLSAQKLEHRFHTLRNRRDILDSYSRRLGEDVAERLRSIYVRYRTLELVVGSLGTSLFSSRAMFITGWIDIYDLERLEAVLRQICGNRFILSVAEERDPEAPVRLRNSRLLRPFELLVKTMGVPGNDEIDPTPLSAVTFVVMFALMFGDLGQGLVLALAGVVLRWQAGKKGNVEGTLGQAGAILIICGTAAAFCGLLYGSVFSYEHLLPALWFHPVDNIMSLFAVTILLGAGIIVIGLVLNIINCFMNSRYAEALFDKRGVAVLVPYAAIILLSVRYAGTGEAPRMWETGLFIILPLALFFFRGFIGPLLFGGAGPHSVSEYVIESVVEILEIAMGMLANTISFIRVGAFALSHAGLS
;
A
#
# COMPACT_ATOMS: atom_id res chain seq x y z
N MET A 1 26.69 -3.85 16.09
CA MET A 1 25.85 -4.68 16.99
C MET A 1 24.68 -5.15 16.16
N PHE A 2 24.77 -6.37 15.65
CA PHE A 2 23.80 -7.00 14.75
C PHE A 2 22.65 -7.55 15.59
N GLU A 3 21.81 -6.66 16.12
CA GLU A 3 20.79 -7.05 17.08
C GLU A 3 19.50 -7.38 16.33
N LYS A 4 19.26 -8.68 16.14
CA LYS A 4 18.00 -9.18 15.59
C LYS A 4 16.87 -8.91 16.57
N ALA A 5 15.68 -8.58 16.07
CA ALA A 5 14.48 -8.54 16.89
C ALA A 5 14.20 -9.95 17.42
N ASP A 6 14.00 -10.11 18.74
CA ASP A 6 13.64 -11.40 19.33
C ASP A 6 12.11 -11.45 19.44
N ILE A 7 11.49 -12.03 18.42
CA ILE A 7 10.04 -12.04 18.27
C ILE A 7 9.48 -13.28 18.96
N ARG A 8 8.60 -13.04 19.93
CA ARG A 8 7.95 -14.06 20.73
C ARG A 8 6.45 -14.04 20.50
N LYS A 9 5.86 -15.23 20.54
CA LYS A 9 4.40 -15.37 20.60
C LYS A 9 3.93 -14.97 21.98
N ILE A 10 2.92 -14.11 22.02
CA ILE A 10 2.24 -13.67 23.24
C ILE A 10 0.77 -14.03 23.20
N SER A 11 0.26 -14.34 24.38
CA SER A 11 -1.16 -14.57 24.66
C SER A 11 -1.58 -13.60 25.75
N LEU A 12 -2.47 -12.69 25.41
CA LEU A 12 -3.01 -11.66 26.28
C LEU A 12 -4.46 -11.99 26.62
N ALA A 13 -4.78 -12.15 27.90
CA ALA A 13 -6.15 -12.28 28.40
C ALA A 13 -6.58 -11.02 29.15
N VAL A 14 -7.69 -10.43 28.74
CA VAL A 14 -8.22 -9.16 29.27
C VAL A 14 -9.74 -9.19 29.41
N GLU A 15 -10.30 -8.35 30.28
CA GLU A 15 -11.75 -8.21 30.45
C GLU A 15 -12.39 -7.58 29.21
N LYS A 16 -13.55 -8.11 28.77
CA LYS A 16 -14.27 -7.64 27.58
C LYS A 16 -14.71 -6.17 27.66
N GLU A 17 -14.91 -5.64 28.87
CA GLU A 17 -15.34 -4.25 29.11
C GLU A 17 -14.39 -3.22 28.49
N HIS A 18 -13.08 -3.51 28.45
CA HIS A 18 -12.06 -2.60 27.92
C HIS A 18 -11.68 -2.89 26.46
N PHE A 19 -12.49 -3.69 25.74
CA PHE A 19 -12.18 -4.17 24.37
C PHE A 19 -11.79 -3.04 23.40
N GLN A 20 -12.62 -2.00 23.32
CA GLN A 20 -12.45 -0.92 22.35
C GLN A 20 -11.20 -0.09 22.68
N GLU A 21 -10.97 0.21 23.96
CA GLU A 21 -9.81 0.98 24.43
C GLU A 21 -8.50 0.23 24.21
N ILE A 22 -8.47 -1.08 24.51
CA ILE A 22 -7.30 -1.92 24.28
C ILE A 22 -7.02 -2.05 22.78
N SER A 23 -8.05 -2.33 21.97
CA SER A 23 -7.90 -2.44 20.51
C SER A 23 -7.29 -1.16 19.91
N LEU A 24 -7.81 0.01 20.30
CA LEU A 24 -7.28 1.29 19.86
C LEU A 24 -5.85 1.54 20.34
N ALA A 25 -5.56 1.21 21.59
CA ALA A 25 -4.22 1.36 22.16
C ALA A 25 -3.21 0.46 21.43
N LEU A 26 -3.56 -0.82 21.19
CA LEU A 26 -2.74 -1.75 20.43
C LEU A 26 -2.49 -1.26 19.00
N GLY A 27 -3.52 -0.74 18.33
CA GLY A 27 -3.40 -0.13 17.01
C GLY A 27 -2.50 1.10 17.00
N ARG A 28 -2.65 1.99 18.00
CA ARG A 28 -1.84 3.21 18.15
C ARG A 28 -0.36 2.91 18.35
N GLU A 29 -0.06 1.95 19.19
CA GLU A 29 1.32 1.58 19.48
C GLU A 29 1.95 0.83 18.29
N SER A 30 1.15 0.07 17.52
CA SER A 30 1.59 -0.70 16.34
C SER A 30 2.75 -1.68 16.65
N ILE A 31 2.68 -2.32 17.81
CA ILE A 31 3.75 -3.17 18.36
C ILE A 31 3.48 -4.67 18.13
N ILE A 32 2.22 -5.08 18.04
CA ILE A 32 1.81 -6.49 17.95
C ILE A 32 1.41 -6.82 16.53
N HIS A 33 1.91 -7.95 16.02
CA HIS A 33 1.38 -8.59 14.82
C HIS A 33 0.39 -9.69 15.25
N PHE A 34 -0.89 -9.52 14.97
CA PHE A 34 -1.91 -10.48 15.43
C PHE A 34 -1.74 -11.86 14.76
N ALA A 35 -1.94 -12.91 15.55
CA ALA A 35 -1.86 -14.31 15.12
C ALA A 35 -3.27 -14.91 15.05
N ARG A 36 -3.46 -15.92 14.20
CA ARG A 36 -4.72 -16.68 14.17
C ARG A 36 -4.79 -17.64 15.34
N PHE A 37 -5.90 -17.63 16.07
CA PHE A 37 -6.20 -18.67 17.05
C PHE A 37 -6.80 -19.88 16.32
N HIS A 38 -6.13 -21.03 16.41
CA HIS A 38 -6.55 -22.29 15.76
C HIS A 38 -7.50 -23.11 16.66
N LEU A 39 -8.63 -22.53 17.07
CA LEU A 39 -9.71 -23.28 17.75
C LEU A 39 -11.04 -23.04 17.03
N GLU A 40 -11.66 -24.14 16.60
CA GLU A 40 -12.94 -24.22 15.88
C GLU A 40 -14.16 -24.07 16.81
N ASP A 41 -14.21 -23.02 17.65
CA ASP A 41 -15.38 -22.79 18.53
C ASP A 41 -16.33 -21.72 17.95
N GLU A 42 -17.54 -22.13 17.54
CA GLU A 42 -18.56 -21.29 16.88
C GLU A 42 -19.07 -20.11 17.75
N THR A 43 -19.00 -20.23 19.08
CA THR A 43 -19.47 -19.18 20.03
C THR A 43 -18.61 -17.92 20.05
N VAL A 44 -17.40 -17.98 19.48
CA VAL A 44 -16.39 -16.91 19.43
C VAL A 44 -16.72 -15.87 18.35
N GLU A 45 -17.42 -16.25 17.28
CA GLU A 45 -17.67 -15.39 16.12
C GLU A 45 -18.75 -14.31 16.39
N GLU A 46 -19.73 -14.57 17.26
CA GLU A 46 -20.90 -13.70 17.42
C GLU A 46 -20.59 -12.33 18.07
N GLY A 47 -19.72 -12.31 19.08
CA GLY A 47 -19.38 -11.08 19.80
C GLY A 47 -18.57 -10.08 18.98
N LEU A 48 -17.63 -10.58 18.17
CA LEU A 48 -16.84 -9.76 17.26
C LEU A 48 -17.69 -9.27 16.08
N LYS A 49 -18.53 -10.15 15.51
CA LYS A 49 -19.49 -9.78 14.45
C LYS A 49 -20.43 -8.66 14.89
N GLN A 50 -20.83 -8.62 16.15
CA GLN A 50 -21.66 -7.55 16.69
C GLN A 50 -20.92 -6.19 16.71
N GLU A 51 -19.69 -6.15 17.24
CA GLU A 51 -18.85 -4.94 17.26
C GLU A 51 -18.47 -4.46 15.84
N GLU A 52 -18.17 -5.38 14.92
CA GLU A 52 -17.95 -5.08 13.50
C GLU A 52 -19.19 -4.47 12.85
N THR A 53 -20.37 -5.03 13.14
CA THR A 53 -21.63 -4.56 12.59
C THR A 53 -21.95 -3.15 13.08
N GLU A 54 -21.77 -2.86 14.36
CA GLU A 54 -21.99 -1.52 14.92
C GLU A 54 -20.97 -0.50 14.37
N THR A 55 -19.69 -0.88 14.30
CA THR A 55 -18.64 -0.04 13.70
C THR A 55 -18.95 0.29 12.24
N ARG A 56 -19.36 -0.72 11.45
CA ARG A 56 -19.72 -0.55 10.03
C ARG A 56 -20.99 0.29 9.85
N LYS A 57 -21.99 0.17 10.73
CA LYS A 57 -23.17 1.04 10.73
C LYS A 57 -22.77 2.51 10.92
N ILE A 58 -21.90 2.82 11.88
CA ILE A 58 -21.44 4.18 12.13
C ILE A 58 -20.67 4.71 10.91
N LEU A 59 -19.72 3.94 10.37
CA LEU A 59 -18.93 4.35 9.20
C LEU A 59 -19.79 4.59 7.96
N SER A 60 -20.69 3.66 7.64
CA SER A 60 -21.61 3.82 6.49
C SER A 60 -22.51 5.06 6.63
N GLY A 61 -22.91 5.39 7.86
CA GLY A 61 -23.64 6.62 8.16
C GLY A 61 -22.83 7.89 7.87
N ILE A 62 -21.55 7.89 8.23
CA ILE A 62 -20.64 9.02 7.95
C ILE A 62 -20.40 9.16 6.45
N GLU A 63 -20.12 8.06 5.74
CA GLU A 63 -19.91 8.05 4.28
C GLU A 63 -21.16 8.50 3.51
N THR A 64 -22.34 8.09 3.96
CA THR A 64 -23.61 8.56 3.40
C THR A 64 -23.77 10.06 3.60
N THR A 65 -23.50 10.56 4.81
CA THR A 65 -23.54 11.99 5.12
C THR A 65 -22.53 12.77 4.26
N GLN A 66 -21.32 12.22 4.09
CA GLN A 66 -20.26 12.81 3.26
C GLN A 66 -20.69 12.93 1.80
N ARG A 67 -21.28 11.87 1.22
CA ARG A 67 -21.77 11.89 -0.17
C ARG A 67 -22.83 12.97 -0.39
N ILE A 68 -23.64 13.25 0.63
CA ILE A 68 -24.76 14.20 0.54
C ILE A 68 -24.30 15.64 0.80
N LEU A 69 -23.44 15.87 1.78
CA LEU A 69 -22.98 17.21 2.18
C LEU A 69 -21.70 17.65 1.45
N GLY A 70 -20.98 16.73 0.79
CA GLY A 70 -19.85 17.05 -0.09
C GLY A 70 -18.55 17.42 0.61
N PHE A 71 -18.37 17.08 1.88
CA PHE A 71 -17.11 17.33 2.59
C PHE A 71 -16.05 16.25 2.30
N SER A 72 -14.77 16.60 2.46
CA SER A 72 -13.66 15.65 2.32
C SER A 72 -13.39 14.92 3.64
N LEU A 73 -13.17 13.60 3.55
CA LEU A 73 -12.67 12.77 4.64
C LEU A 73 -11.15 12.67 4.55
N PRO A 74 -10.41 12.79 5.66
CA PRO A 74 -8.96 12.65 5.65
C PRO A 74 -8.54 11.22 5.32
N PRO A 75 -7.45 11.01 4.57
CA PRO A 75 -6.85 9.69 4.44
C PRO A 75 -6.32 9.24 5.80
N VAL A 76 -6.67 8.02 6.22
CA VAL A 76 -6.19 7.43 7.48
C VAL A 76 -4.71 7.11 7.30
N THR A 77 -3.85 8.05 7.69
CA THR A 77 -2.39 7.92 7.58
C THR A 77 -1.72 7.74 8.94
N GLU A 78 -2.39 8.10 10.04
CA GLU A 78 -1.84 7.95 11.39
C GLU A 78 -2.91 7.48 12.40
N PRO A 79 -2.87 6.22 12.86
CA PRO A 79 -3.75 5.73 13.94
C PRO A 79 -3.45 6.39 15.30
N ARG A 80 -2.42 7.25 15.38
CA ARG A 80 -1.94 7.87 16.62
C ARG A 80 -2.81 8.99 17.18
N SER A 81 -3.71 9.56 16.38
CA SER A 81 -4.60 10.65 16.82
C SER A 81 -5.95 10.18 17.35
N ALA A 82 -6.17 8.87 17.46
CA ALA A 82 -7.45 8.34 17.92
C ALA A 82 -7.61 8.50 19.44
N GLY A 83 -8.53 9.38 19.86
CA GLY A 83 -9.00 9.44 21.24
C GLY A 83 -9.91 8.26 21.60
N ALA A 84 -10.39 8.20 22.84
CA ALA A 84 -11.33 7.17 23.30
C ALA A 84 -12.58 7.09 22.39
N VAL A 85 -13.10 5.88 22.20
CA VAL A 85 -14.31 5.61 21.43
C VAL A 85 -15.50 5.55 22.38
N ASP A 86 -16.56 6.28 22.05
CA ASP A 86 -17.85 6.24 22.75
C ASP A 86 -18.92 5.81 21.73
N THR A 87 -19.13 4.50 21.64
CA THR A 87 -20.05 3.90 20.66
C THR A 87 -21.50 4.31 20.82
N ALA A 88 -21.94 4.56 22.06
CA ALA A 88 -23.28 5.06 22.30
C ALA A 88 -23.43 6.53 21.89
N GLY A 89 -22.50 7.39 22.31
CA GLY A 89 -22.55 8.82 22.03
C GLY A 89 -22.30 9.16 20.55
N ASP A 90 -21.30 8.53 19.94
CA ASP A 90 -20.96 8.76 18.54
C ASP A 90 -22.04 8.18 17.59
N GLY A 91 -22.59 7.00 17.91
CA GLY A 91 -23.71 6.42 17.18
C GLY A 91 -24.97 7.28 17.24
N ALA A 92 -25.31 7.81 18.43
CA ALA A 92 -26.43 8.74 18.60
C ALA A 92 -26.22 10.05 17.82
N PHE A 93 -24.99 10.56 17.78
CA PHE A 93 -24.65 11.74 17.00
C PHE A 93 -24.81 11.50 15.50
N VAL A 94 -24.23 10.43 14.96
CA VAL A 94 -24.31 10.09 13.52
C VAL A 94 -25.75 9.84 13.08
N SER A 95 -26.55 9.12 13.87
CA SER A 95 -27.97 8.90 13.58
C SER A 95 -28.79 10.20 13.61
N THR A 96 -28.49 11.12 14.53
CA THR A 96 -29.13 12.44 14.58
C THR A 96 -28.80 13.28 13.34
N VAL A 97 -27.53 13.25 12.90
CA VAL A 97 -27.09 13.95 11.68
C VAL A 97 -27.75 13.34 10.45
N LEU A 98 -27.77 12.01 10.31
CA LEU A 98 -28.45 11.30 9.23
C LEU A 98 -29.93 11.67 9.15
N GLY A 99 -30.63 11.71 10.28
CA GLY A 99 -32.04 12.12 10.32
C GLY A 99 -32.26 13.55 9.84
N ARG A 100 -31.35 14.48 10.17
CA ARG A 100 -31.39 15.85 9.64
C ARG A 100 -31.13 15.89 8.14
N VAL A 101 -30.17 15.13 7.65
CA VAL A 101 -29.81 15.07 6.23
C VAL A 101 -30.92 14.44 5.39
N ASP A 102 -31.51 13.33 5.83
CA ASP A 102 -32.66 12.70 5.14
C ASP A 102 -33.86 13.67 5.06
N ARG A 103 -34.16 14.38 6.16
CA ARG A 103 -35.19 15.42 6.15
C ARG A 103 -34.90 16.53 5.15
N LEU A 104 -33.65 16.98 5.05
CA LEU A 104 -33.23 17.98 4.05
C LEU A 104 -33.39 17.46 2.63
N GLN A 105 -32.99 16.22 2.34
CA GLN A 105 -33.13 15.62 1.02
C GLN A 105 -34.59 15.48 0.60
N ARG A 106 -35.47 15.00 1.51
CA ARG A 106 -36.91 14.90 1.24
C ARG A 106 -37.53 16.27 0.97
N LEU A 107 -37.16 17.30 1.74
CA LEU A 107 -37.62 18.67 1.53
C LEU A 107 -37.11 19.23 0.20
N ARG A 108 -35.83 19.01 -0.13
CA ARG A 108 -35.23 19.40 -1.40
C ARG A 108 -35.96 18.77 -2.58
N ALA A 109 -36.15 17.45 -2.56
CA ALA A 109 -36.85 16.73 -3.62
C ALA A 109 -38.30 17.22 -3.80
N LYS A 110 -39.00 17.52 -2.70
CA LYS A 110 -40.35 18.08 -2.73
C LYS A 110 -40.36 19.48 -3.35
N ILE A 111 -39.43 20.36 -2.95
CA ILE A 111 -39.32 21.71 -3.50
C ILE A 111 -38.94 21.66 -4.98
N ASP A 112 -37.95 20.85 -5.37
CA ASP A 112 -37.51 20.73 -6.76
C ASP A 112 -38.64 20.20 -7.67
N SER A 113 -39.44 19.25 -7.20
CA SER A 113 -40.63 18.77 -7.91
C SER A 113 -41.70 19.85 -8.07
N GLU A 114 -42.00 20.60 -7.01
CA GLU A 114 -42.97 21.72 -7.06
C GLU A 114 -42.45 22.87 -7.94
N LEU A 115 -41.15 23.13 -7.93
CA LEU A 115 -40.51 24.17 -8.72
C LEU A 115 -40.59 23.83 -10.20
N LYS A 116 -40.30 22.57 -10.59
CA LYS A 116 -40.47 22.08 -11.97
C LYS A 116 -41.91 22.20 -12.46
N LYS A 117 -42.89 21.77 -11.66
CA LYS A 117 -44.32 21.93 -12.00
C LYS A 117 -44.70 23.41 -12.17
N THR A 118 -44.24 24.26 -11.25
CA THR A 118 -44.54 25.70 -11.30
C THR A 118 -43.88 26.36 -12.52
N GLU A 119 -42.67 25.94 -12.89
CA GLU A 119 -41.97 26.40 -14.09
C GLU A 119 -42.73 26.07 -15.36
N GLU A 120 -43.22 24.83 -15.48
CA GLU A 120 -44.08 24.40 -16.59
C GLU A 120 -45.36 25.25 -16.66
N TYR A 121 -46.02 25.51 -15.53
CA TYR A 121 -47.21 26.38 -15.49
C TYR A 121 -46.92 27.85 -15.80
N VAL A 122 -45.77 28.38 -15.38
CA VAL A 122 -45.34 29.75 -15.73
C VAL A 122 -45.06 29.84 -17.24
N ALA A 123 -44.44 28.83 -17.84
CA ALA A 123 -44.22 28.79 -19.28
C ALA A 123 -45.53 28.76 -20.06
N MET A 124 -46.51 27.95 -19.63
CA MET A 124 -47.86 27.93 -20.21
C MET A 124 -48.57 29.29 -20.06
N ALA A 125 -48.52 29.89 -18.87
CA ALA A 125 -49.17 31.18 -18.62
C ALA A 125 -48.53 32.32 -19.45
N ARG A 126 -47.21 32.34 -19.60
CA ARG A 126 -46.50 33.30 -20.46
C ARG A 126 -46.83 33.09 -21.94
N ALA A 127 -46.98 31.84 -22.39
CA ALA A 127 -47.37 31.54 -23.76
C ALA A 127 -48.78 32.07 -24.07
N LEU A 128 -49.73 31.88 -23.14
CA LEU A 128 -51.08 32.43 -23.27
C LEU A 128 -51.09 33.96 -23.30
N ASP A 129 -50.35 34.61 -22.40
CA ASP A 129 -50.22 36.07 -22.34
C ASP A 129 -49.57 36.64 -23.61
N ALA A 130 -48.52 36.00 -24.14
CA ALA A 130 -47.87 36.38 -25.39
C ALA A 130 -48.79 36.22 -26.62
N MET A 131 -49.70 35.25 -26.60
CA MET A 131 -50.74 35.07 -27.61
C MET A 131 -51.95 36.01 -27.40
N GLY A 132 -51.96 36.82 -26.33
CA GLY A 132 -53.04 37.75 -26.01
C GLY A 132 -54.33 37.08 -25.53
N ILE A 133 -54.24 35.85 -25.00
CA ILE A 133 -55.39 35.03 -24.61
C ILE A 133 -55.53 35.02 -23.09
N GLU A 134 -56.68 35.49 -22.60
CA GLU A 134 -56.97 35.40 -21.17
C GLU A 134 -57.22 33.92 -20.74
N PRO A 135 -56.56 33.45 -19.67
CA PRO A 135 -56.68 32.07 -19.18
C PRO A 135 -58.10 31.62 -18.82
N ASP A 136 -58.99 32.57 -18.52
CA ASP A 136 -60.39 32.29 -18.17
C ASP A 136 -61.22 31.89 -19.40
N VAL A 137 -60.80 32.26 -20.61
CA VAL A 137 -61.45 31.90 -21.88
C VAL A 137 -61.45 30.38 -22.09
N LEU A 138 -60.44 29.67 -21.58
CA LEU A 138 -60.32 28.21 -21.63
C LEU A 138 -61.37 27.48 -20.77
N SER A 139 -61.93 28.15 -19.76
CA SER A 139 -62.81 27.53 -18.75
C SER A 139 -64.30 27.65 -19.06
N ARG A 140 -64.72 28.62 -19.89
CA ARG A 140 -66.15 28.91 -20.17
C ARG A 140 -66.44 29.37 -21.59
N PRO A 141 -66.44 28.47 -22.58
CA PRO A 141 -66.93 28.83 -23.89
C PRO A 141 -68.45 28.69 -24.01
N ARG A 142 -69.15 29.79 -24.28
CA ARG A 142 -70.59 29.75 -24.63
C ARG A 142 -70.85 29.30 -26.07
N PHE A 143 -69.88 29.47 -26.99
CA PHE A 143 -70.06 29.21 -28.43
C PHE A 143 -68.84 28.59 -29.16
N LEU A 144 -67.61 28.68 -28.61
CA LEU A 144 -66.36 28.26 -29.26
C LEU A 144 -65.57 27.29 -28.38
N LYS A 145 -65.33 26.04 -28.80
CA LYS A 145 -64.44 25.16 -28.03
C LYS A 145 -62.98 25.48 -28.33
N THR A 146 -62.17 25.60 -27.28
CA THR A 146 -60.74 25.91 -27.35
C THR A 146 -59.90 24.68 -27.05
N ALA A 147 -58.73 24.58 -27.68
CA ALA A 147 -57.71 23.59 -27.39
C ALA A 147 -56.37 24.31 -27.17
N PHE A 148 -55.70 24.03 -26.07
CA PHE A 148 -54.35 24.51 -25.75
C PHE A 148 -53.46 23.33 -25.42
N GLY A 149 -52.26 23.28 -26.01
CA GLY A 149 -51.39 22.12 -25.88
C GLY A 149 -50.02 22.31 -26.50
N ILE A 150 -49.25 21.23 -26.51
CA ILE A 150 -47.87 21.21 -27.02
C ILE A 150 -47.84 20.46 -28.36
N ILE A 151 -47.17 21.04 -29.36
CA ILE A 151 -46.89 20.39 -30.66
C ILE A 151 -45.38 20.28 -30.83
N GLY A 152 -44.90 19.07 -31.10
CA GLY A 152 -43.47 18.78 -31.30
C GLY A 152 -42.95 19.11 -32.70
N ASP A 153 -43.82 19.33 -33.68
CA ASP A 153 -43.46 19.73 -35.03
C ASP A 153 -43.16 21.23 -35.10
N GLU A 154 -41.88 21.61 -35.13
CA GLU A 154 -41.43 23.01 -35.23
C GLU A 154 -41.62 23.62 -36.63
N SER A 155 -41.86 22.80 -37.66
CA SER A 155 -41.98 23.26 -39.05
C SER A 155 -43.37 23.80 -39.41
N TRP A 156 -44.38 23.50 -38.59
CA TRP A 156 -45.77 23.86 -38.84
C TRP A 156 -46.10 25.27 -38.32
N ASP A 157 -46.59 26.14 -39.21
CA ASP A 157 -47.09 27.48 -38.87
C ASP A 157 -48.63 27.49 -38.79
N PRO A 158 -49.22 27.39 -37.58
CA PRO A 158 -50.68 27.35 -37.42
C PRO A 158 -51.38 28.60 -37.91
N GLU A 159 -50.73 29.76 -37.94
CA GLU A 159 -51.37 31.01 -38.37
C GLU A 159 -51.65 31.03 -39.88
N ARG A 160 -50.89 30.23 -40.66
CA ARG A 160 -51.01 30.17 -42.12
C ARG A 160 -51.61 28.86 -42.62
N GLU A 161 -51.35 27.76 -41.93
CA GLU A 161 -51.66 26.40 -42.40
C GLU A 161 -52.87 25.77 -41.70
N SER A 162 -53.39 26.38 -40.62
CA SER A 162 -54.57 25.87 -39.94
C SER A 162 -55.85 26.36 -40.63
N PRO A 163 -56.83 25.47 -40.89
CA PRO A 163 -58.18 25.86 -41.34
C PRO A 163 -59.00 26.54 -40.23
N PHE A 164 -58.49 26.56 -39.00
CA PHE A 164 -59.12 27.17 -37.82
C PHE A 164 -58.23 28.26 -37.21
N PRO A 165 -58.79 29.28 -36.53
CA PRO A 165 -58.01 30.26 -35.78
C PRO A 165 -57.06 29.59 -34.79
N ALA A 166 -55.76 29.71 -35.03
CA ALA A 166 -54.72 29.12 -34.21
C ALA A 166 -53.52 30.07 -34.09
N ALA A 167 -52.88 30.08 -32.92
CA ALA A 167 -51.71 30.88 -32.61
C ALA A 167 -50.65 29.99 -31.96
N ARG A 168 -49.37 30.32 -32.17
CA ARG A 168 -48.23 29.56 -31.64
C ARG A 168 -47.28 30.46 -30.89
N TYR A 169 -46.82 29.97 -29.74
CA TYR A 169 -45.71 30.56 -29.01
C TYR A 169 -44.74 29.46 -28.55
N GLY A 170 -43.62 29.33 -29.26
CA GLY A 170 -42.64 28.26 -29.06
C GLY A 170 -43.27 26.87 -29.28
N PRO A 171 -43.21 25.95 -28.30
CA PRO A 171 -43.82 24.62 -28.42
C PRO A 171 -45.33 24.62 -28.15
N TYR A 172 -45.90 25.72 -27.66
CA TYR A 172 -47.31 25.82 -27.29
C TYR A 172 -48.16 26.33 -28.44
N VAL A 173 -49.30 25.68 -28.66
CA VAL A 173 -50.29 26.07 -29.67
C VAL A 173 -51.65 26.21 -29.00
N PHE A 174 -52.33 27.31 -29.35
CA PHE A 174 -53.73 27.54 -29.03
C PHE A 174 -54.54 27.50 -30.31
N ALA A 175 -55.69 26.83 -30.30
CA ALA A 175 -56.63 26.84 -31.41
C ALA A 175 -58.09 26.88 -30.91
N ALA A 176 -58.97 27.49 -31.70
CA ALA A 176 -60.39 27.61 -31.38
C ALA A 176 -61.26 27.23 -32.58
N ALA A 177 -62.35 26.50 -32.34
CA ALA A 177 -63.33 26.14 -33.36
C ALA A 177 -64.76 26.21 -32.82
N GLY A 178 -65.74 26.27 -33.73
CA GLY A 178 -67.16 26.12 -33.38
C GLY A 178 -67.45 24.77 -32.72
N THR A 179 -68.53 24.69 -31.95
CA THR A 179 -68.93 23.43 -31.26
C THR A 179 -69.15 22.25 -32.21
N GLY A 180 -69.56 22.51 -33.46
CA GLY A 180 -69.73 21.51 -34.51
C GLY A 180 -68.42 21.01 -35.13
N ASP A 181 -67.44 21.90 -35.31
CA ASP A 181 -66.19 21.61 -36.05
C ASP A 181 -65.01 21.23 -35.13
N PHE A 182 -65.21 21.26 -33.81
CA PHE A 182 -64.20 20.91 -32.82
C PHE A 182 -63.60 19.49 -32.98
N PRO A 183 -64.36 18.44 -33.36
CA PRO A 183 -63.79 17.13 -33.61
C PRO A 183 -62.79 17.13 -34.78
N GLU A 184 -63.02 17.96 -35.79
CA GLU A 184 -62.14 18.12 -36.94
C GLU A 184 -60.86 18.88 -36.57
N LEU A 185 -60.99 19.95 -35.78
CA LEU A 185 -59.83 20.64 -35.18
C LEU A 185 -58.96 19.68 -34.35
N GLN A 186 -59.56 18.86 -33.48
CA GLN A 186 -58.80 17.89 -32.67
C GLN A 186 -58.09 16.84 -33.53
N ARG A 187 -58.67 16.47 -34.68
CA ARG A 187 -58.04 15.53 -35.61
C ARG A 187 -56.79 16.13 -36.26
N VAL A 188 -56.91 17.35 -36.80
CA VAL A 188 -55.78 18.08 -37.41
C VAL A 188 -54.64 18.27 -36.41
N LEU A 189 -54.97 18.64 -35.17
CA LEU A 189 -53.98 18.79 -34.10
C LEU A 189 -53.32 17.44 -33.73
N LYS A 190 -54.10 16.36 -33.58
CA LYS A 190 -53.56 15.03 -33.24
C LYS A 190 -52.66 14.45 -34.33
N GLU A 191 -52.98 14.66 -35.61
CA GLU A 191 -52.15 14.23 -36.75
C GLU A 191 -50.75 14.88 -36.72
N ARG A 192 -50.62 16.04 -36.07
CA ARG A 192 -49.36 16.77 -35.86
C ARG A 192 -48.69 16.51 -34.50
N GLY A 193 -49.18 15.54 -33.73
CA GLY A 193 -48.60 15.16 -32.43
C GLY A 193 -48.98 16.07 -31.26
N PHE A 194 -50.14 16.74 -31.32
CA PHE A 194 -50.63 17.61 -30.26
C PHE A 194 -50.94 16.85 -28.96
N VAL A 195 -50.43 17.36 -27.84
CA VAL A 195 -50.77 16.92 -26.48
C VAL A 195 -51.64 17.97 -25.81
N ASP A 196 -52.89 17.59 -25.49
CA ASP A 196 -53.87 18.48 -24.88
C ASP A 196 -53.52 18.83 -23.42
N LYS A 197 -53.44 20.14 -23.14
CA LYS A 197 -53.15 20.74 -21.84
C LYS A 197 -54.21 21.78 -21.43
N THR A 198 -55.37 21.77 -22.09
CA THR A 198 -56.43 22.78 -21.93
C THR A 198 -56.95 22.87 -20.49
N SER A 199 -57.11 21.73 -19.81
CA SER A 199 -57.58 21.67 -18.41
C SER A 199 -56.54 22.14 -17.40
N GLU A 200 -55.25 21.95 -17.69
CA GLU A 200 -54.14 22.38 -16.84
C GLU A 200 -53.87 23.89 -16.96
N ALA A 201 -54.23 24.46 -18.11
CA ALA A 201 -54.01 25.87 -18.43
C ALA A 201 -55.15 26.80 -17.95
N SER A 202 -56.32 26.26 -17.62
CA SER A 202 -57.49 27.04 -17.20
C SER A 202 -57.31 27.67 -15.82
N GLY A 203 -57.55 28.99 -15.72
CA GLY A 203 -57.49 29.74 -14.45
C GLY A 203 -56.06 30.05 -13.92
N LEU A 204 -55.03 29.86 -14.75
CA LEU A 204 -53.65 30.22 -14.40
C LEU A 204 -53.48 31.75 -14.40
N SER A 205 -53.05 32.35 -13.29
CA SER A 205 -52.62 33.76 -13.28
C SER A 205 -51.09 33.83 -13.32
N ALA A 206 -50.54 34.41 -14.41
CA ALA A 206 -49.10 34.53 -14.62
C ALA A 206 -48.39 35.17 -13.41
N GLN A 207 -48.89 36.31 -12.92
CA GLN A 207 -48.32 37.02 -11.78
C GLN A 207 -48.29 36.18 -10.48
N LYS A 208 -49.36 35.42 -10.17
CA LYS A 208 -49.41 34.58 -8.96
C LYS A 208 -48.44 33.40 -9.04
N LEU A 209 -48.33 32.78 -10.22
CA LEU A 209 -47.43 31.65 -10.46
C LEU A 209 -45.97 32.09 -10.44
N GLU A 210 -45.66 33.26 -10.98
CA GLU A 210 -44.33 33.83 -10.99
C GLU A 210 -43.89 34.21 -9.57
N HIS A 211 -44.78 34.80 -8.77
CA HIS A 211 -44.52 35.03 -7.34
C HIS A 211 -44.29 33.72 -6.57
N ARG A 212 -45.09 32.67 -6.83
CA ARG A 212 -44.89 31.34 -6.24
C ARG A 212 -43.55 30.72 -6.66
N PHE A 213 -43.18 30.82 -7.93
CA PHE A 213 -41.90 30.34 -8.46
C PHE A 213 -40.72 31.02 -7.75
N HIS A 214 -40.74 32.36 -7.64
CA HIS A 214 -39.72 33.10 -6.90
C HIS A 214 -39.66 32.69 -5.43
N THR A 215 -40.82 32.49 -4.78
CA THR A 215 -40.88 32.04 -3.38
C THR A 215 -40.28 30.65 -3.18
N LEU A 216 -40.59 29.70 -4.08
CA LEU A 216 -40.03 28.34 -4.04
C LEU A 216 -38.53 28.34 -4.32
N ARG A 217 -38.06 29.16 -5.26
CA ARG A 217 -36.64 29.34 -5.54
C ARG A 217 -35.89 29.90 -4.34
N ASN A 218 -36.41 30.94 -3.70
CA ASN A 218 -35.81 31.49 -2.47
C ASN A 218 -35.76 30.44 -1.35
N ARG A 219 -36.83 29.65 -1.16
CA ARG A 219 -36.82 28.54 -0.20
C ARG A 219 -35.77 27.49 -0.53
N ARG A 220 -35.54 27.23 -1.82
CA ARG A 220 -34.52 26.29 -2.27
C ARG A 220 -33.11 26.79 -1.95
N ASP A 221 -32.85 28.06 -2.22
CA ASP A 221 -31.56 28.72 -1.93
C ASP A 221 -31.27 28.76 -0.42
N ILE A 222 -32.30 29.04 0.40
CA ILE A 222 -32.19 28.97 1.87
C ILE A 222 -31.81 27.54 2.30
N LEU A 223 -32.46 26.52 1.73
CA LEU A 223 -32.16 25.12 2.04
C LEU A 223 -30.73 24.74 1.66
N ASP A 224 -30.22 25.24 0.53
CA ASP A 224 -28.82 25.05 0.13
C ASP A 224 -27.83 25.71 1.09
N SER A 225 -28.12 26.95 1.49
CA SER A 225 -27.29 27.66 2.47
C SER A 225 -27.25 26.93 3.82
N TYR A 226 -28.39 26.40 4.27
CA TYR A 226 -28.48 25.60 5.48
C TYR A 226 -27.71 24.27 5.36
N SER A 227 -27.80 23.59 4.22
CA SER A 227 -27.04 22.36 3.98
C SER A 227 -25.53 22.59 4.02
N ARG A 228 -25.04 23.72 3.49
CA ARG A 228 -23.60 24.05 3.56
C ARG A 228 -23.15 24.31 4.99
N ARG A 229 -23.89 25.12 5.75
CA ARG A 229 -23.60 25.39 7.16
C ARG A 229 -23.59 24.13 8.02
N LEU A 230 -24.60 23.27 7.84
CA LEU A 230 -24.66 21.98 8.53
C LEU A 230 -23.44 21.11 8.18
N GLY A 231 -22.98 21.15 6.92
CA GLY A 231 -21.76 20.48 6.49
C GLY A 231 -20.53 20.99 7.23
N GLU A 232 -20.34 22.31 7.32
CA GLU A 232 -19.22 22.94 8.02
C GLU A 232 -19.23 22.64 9.53
N ASP A 233 -20.38 22.80 10.20
CA ASP A 233 -20.55 22.59 11.64
C ASP A 233 -20.26 21.15 12.07
N VAL A 234 -20.62 20.19 11.20
CA VAL A 234 -20.58 18.76 11.53
C VAL A 234 -19.31 18.09 10.96
N ALA A 235 -18.65 18.68 9.96
CA ALA A 235 -17.50 18.09 9.28
C ALA A 235 -16.35 17.76 10.23
N GLU A 236 -15.93 18.67 11.11
CA GLU A 236 -14.79 18.42 12.00
C GLU A 236 -15.05 17.22 12.93
N ARG A 237 -16.25 17.18 13.53
CA ARG A 237 -16.63 16.10 14.44
C ARG A 237 -16.83 14.76 13.72
N LEU A 238 -17.41 14.76 12.52
CA LEU A 238 -17.51 13.52 11.72
C LEU A 238 -16.15 13.03 11.25
N ARG A 239 -15.21 13.92 10.92
CA ARG A 239 -13.84 13.53 10.57
C ARG A 239 -13.13 12.87 11.75
N SER A 240 -13.26 13.41 12.95
CA SER A 240 -12.65 12.79 14.14
C SER A 240 -13.27 11.42 14.46
N ILE A 241 -14.60 11.30 14.35
CA ILE A 241 -15.30 10.03 14.53
C ILE A 241 -14.84 9.03 13.45
N TYR A 242 -14.82 9.44 12.18
CA TYR A 242 -14.40 8.60 11.06
C TYR A 242 -13.00 8.01 11.26
N VAL A 243 -12.01 8.82 11.63
CA VAL A 243 -10.64 8.33 11.87
C VAL A 243 -10.59 7.29 13.00
N ARG A 244 -11.33 7.53 14.10
CA ARG A 244 -11.39 6.58 15.23
C ARG A 244 -12.02 5.25 14.80
N TYR A 245 -13.21 5.28 14.20
CA TYR A 245 -13.93 4.06 13.81
C TYR A 245 -13.28 3.33 12.64
N ARG A 246 -12.63 4.03 11.72
CA ARG A 246 -11.88 3.37 10.64
C ARG A 246 -10.63 2.69 11.17
N THR A 247 -9.97 3.29 12.16
CA THR A 247 -8.87 2.63 12.88
C THR A 247 -9.38 1.41 13.63
N LEU A 248 -10.50 1.54 14.34
CA LEU A 248 -11.14 0.44 15.05
C LEU A 248 -11.53 -0.69 14.09
N GLU A 249 -12.15 -0.40 12.94
CA GLU A 249 -12.51 -1.38 11.92
C GLU A 249 -11.30 -2.17 11.43
N LEU A 250 -10.17 -1.50 11.18
CA LEU A 250 -8.92 -2.14 10.77
C LEU A 250 -8.37 -3.06 11.87
N VAL A 251 -8.38 -2.60 13.12
CA VAL A 251 -7.90 -3.40 14.26
C VAL A 251 -8.83 -4.58 14.51
N VAL A 252 -10.14 -4.36 14.58
CA VAL A 252 -11.16 -5.41 14.77
C VAL A 252 -11.09 -6.44 13.64
N GLY A 253 -10.97 -6.00 12.39
CA GLY A 253 -10.78 -6.90 11.25
C GLY A 253 -9.47 -7.70 11.33
N SER A 254 -8.41 -7.13 11.90
CA SER A 254 -7.15 -7.86 12.18
C SER A 254 -7.24 -8.79 13.40
N LEU A 255 -8.17 -8.50 14.32
CA LEU A 255 -8.53 -9.31 15.49
C LEU A 255 -9.58 -10.38 15.17
N GLY A 256 -9.96 -10.55 13.89
CA GLY A 256 -10.90 -11.53 13.34
C GLY A 256 -10.75 -12.97 13.84
N THR A 257 -9.62 -13.27 14.46
CA THR A 257 -9.25 -14.60 14.94
C THR A 257 -8.85 -14.63 16.42
N SER A 258 -9.26 -13.65 17.23
CA SER A 258 -9.08 -13.65 18.69
C SER A 258 -10.23 -14.39 19.39
N LEU A 259 -9.97 -15.07 20.51
CA LEU A 259 -11.03 -15.80 21.22
C LEU A 259 -11.79 -14.87 22.16
N PHE A 260 -13.12 -14.92 22.10
CA PHE A 260 -14.01 -14.19 22.99
C PHE A 260 -14.80 -15.17 23.84
N SER A 261 -14.73 -14.97 25.15
CA SER A 261 -15.63 -15.59 26.12
C SER A 261 -16.67 -14.57 26.60
N SER A 262 -17.59 -14.99 27.47
CA SER A 262 -18.67 -14.13 27.99
C SER A 262 -18.17 -12.92 28.78
N ARG A 263 -16.97 -13.01 29.39
CA ARG A 263 -16.37 -11.94 30.21
C ARG A 263 -14.92 -11.59 29.88
N ALA A 264 -14.23 -12.43 29.13
CA ALA A 264 -12.81 -12.28 28.82
C ALA A 264 -12.57 -12.40 27.32
N MET A 265 -11.52 -11.73 26.85
CA MET A 265 -11.01 -11.82 25.49
C MET A 265 -9.55 -12.29 25.55
N PHE A 266 -9.19 -13.17 24.62
CA PHE A 266 -7.83 -13.67 24.42
C PHE A 266 -7.31 -13.20 23.07
N ILE A 267 -6.28 -12.36 23.11
CA ILE A 267 -5.57 -11.86 21.94
C ILE A 267 -4.25 -12.61 21.83
N THR A 268 -3.99 -13.22 20.69
CA THR A 268 -2.70 -13.82 20.37
C THR A 268 -2.00 -13.03 19.28
N GLY A 269 -0.68 -12.94 19.39
CA GLY A 269 0.14 -12.24 18.42
C GLY A 269 1.61 -12.44 18.66
N TRP A 270 2.42 -11.86 17.79
CA TRP A 270 3.86 -11.83 17.91
C TRP A 270 4.31 -10.41 18.27
N ILE A 271 5.24 -10.32 19.22
CA ILE A 271 5.83 -9.06 19.70
C ILE A 271 7.34 -9.19 19.78
N ASP A 272 8.04 -8.09 19.57
CA ASP A 272 9.47 -7.98 19.85
C ASP A 272 9.68 -7.80 21.37
N ILE A 273 10.52 -8.62 22.01
CA ILE A 273 10.77 -8.58 23.47
C ILE A 273 11.10 -7.17 23.98
N TYR A 274 11.82 -6.38 23.18
CA TYR A 274 12.17 -5.00 23.55
C TYR A 274 10.96 -4.07 23.71
N ASP A 275 9.84 -4.39 23.06
CA ASP A 275 8.60 -3.62 23.14
C ASP A 275 7.62 -4.17 24.20
N LEU A 276 8.00 -5.25 24.91
CA LEU A 276 7.17 -5.90 25.94
C LEU A 276 6.88 -4.95 27.12
N GLU A 277 7.90 -4.25 27.62
CA GLU A 277 7.74 -3.29 28.73
C GLU A 277 6.78 -2.16 28.37
N ARG A 278 6.82 -1.72 27.10
CA ARG A 278 5.92 -0.69 26.57
C ARG A 278 4.48 -1.20 26.49
N LEU A 279 4.28 -2.45 26.07
CA LEU A 279 2.97 -3.09 26.08
C LEU A 279 2.42 -3.20 27.51
N GLU A 280 3.22 -3.67 28.47
CA GLU A 280 2.79 -3.77 29.87
C GLU A 280 2.41 -2.42 30.47
N ALA A 281 3.16 -1.36 30.17
CA ALA A 281 2.83 -0.01 30.63
C ALA A 281 1.47 0.48 30.11
N VAL A 282 1.18 0.22 28.83
CA VAL A 282 -0.10 0.58 28.20
C VAL A 282 -1.25 -0.23 28.78
N LEU A 283 -1.07 -1.54 28.98
CA LEU A 283 -2.08 -2.40 29.60
C LEU A 283 -2.36 -2.02 31.05
N ARG A 284 -1.32 -1.67 31.83
CA ARG A 284 -1.48 -1.16 33.21
C ARG A 284 -2.24 0.15 33.27
N GLN A 285 -2.06 1.03 32.27
CA GLN A 285 -2.78 2.30 32.22
C GLN A 285 -4.29 2.12 32.00
N ILE A 286 -4.69 1.12 31.21
CA ILE A 286 -6.09 0.88 30.83
C ILE A 286 -6.78 -0.06 31.84
N CYS A 287 -6.18 -1.22 32.12
CA CYS A 287 -6.80 -2.29 32.90
C CYS A 287 -6.31 -2.36 34.35
N GLY A 288 -5.31 -1.55 34.73
CA GLY A 288 -4.61 -1.73 36.00
C GLY A 288 -3.89 -3.08 36.04
N ASN A 289 -4.05 -3.85 37.12
CA ASN A 289 -3.46 -5.19 37.26
C ASN A 289 -4.39 -6.33 36.80
N ARG A 290 -5.48 -6.03 36.07
CA ARG A 290 -6.47 -7.03 35.64
C ARG A 290 -6.22 -7.53 34.21
N PHE A 291 -4.99 -7.95 33.93
CA PHE A 291 -4.61 -8.60 32.66
C PHE A 291 -3.65 -9.75 32.92
N ILE A 292 -3.67 -10.77 32.07
CA ILE A 292 -2.71 -11.86 32.09
C ILE A 292 -1.97 -11.83 30.76
N LEU A 293 -0.66 -11.65 30.81
CA LEU A 293 0.23 -11.69 29.66
C LEU A 293 1.14 -12.92 29.79
N SER A 294 1.04 -13.83 28.82
CA SER A 294 1.93 -14.99 28.71
C SER A 294 2.82 -14.83 27.49
N VAL A 295 4.11 -15.05 27.67
CA VAL A 295 5.14 -14.97 26.60
C VAL A 295 5.70 -16.37 26.40
N ALA A 296 5.69 -16.85 25.16
CA ALA A 296 6.31 -18.13 24.83
C ALA A 296 7.84 -18.05 24.95
N GLU A 297 8.45 -19.04 25.60
CA GLU A 297 9.91 -19.14 25.77
C GLU A 297 10.65 -19.61 24.51
N GLU A 298 9.96 -20.26 23.58
CA GLU A 298 10.52 -20.73 22.30
C GLU A 298 10.24 -19.74 21.17
N ARG A 299 11.09 -19.76 20.14
CA ARG A 299 10.87 -18.97 18.92
C ARG A 299 9.91 -19.74 18.02
N ASP A 300 8.89 -19.03 17.55
CA ASP A 300 7.93 -19.59 16.62
C ASP A 300 8.52 -19.48 15.19
N PRO A 301 8.70 -20.58 14.45
CA PRO A 301 9.20 -20.54 13.08
C PRO A 301 8.27 -19.76 12.14
N GLU A 302 6.97 -19.66 12.46
CA GLU A 302 5.99 -18.88 11.70
C GLU A 302 5.93 -17.40 12.11
N ALA A 303 6.75 -16.97 13.07
CA ALA A 303 6.74 -15.57 13.50
C ALA A 303 7.12 -14.63 12.33
N PRO A 304 6.52 -13.42 12.28
CA PRO A 304 6.93 -12.42 11.31
C PRO A 304 8.37 -11.97 11.61
N VAL A 305 9.10 -11.50 10.60
CA VAL A 305 10.49 -11.09 10.74
C VAL A 305 10.57 -9.56 10.79
N ARG A 306 11.18 -9.02 11.84
CA ARG A 306 11.45 -7.58 11.97
C ARG A 306 12.95 -7.32 11.88
N LEU A 307 13.35 -6.56 10.87
CA LEU A 307 14.73 -6.11 10.72
C LEU A 307 14.93 -4.82 11.51
N ARG A 308 15.93 -4.81 12.41
CA ARG A 308 16.35 -3.62 13.17
C ARG A 308 17.68 -3.10 12.60
N ASN A 309 17.63 -2.46 11.44
CA ASN A 309 18.83 -1.85 10.87
C ASN A 309 19.00 -0.39 11.29
N SER A 310 20.28 0.02 11.40
CA SER A 310 20.66 1.40 11.67
C SER A 310 20.20 2.33 10.54
N ARG A 311 20.07 3.63 10.80
CA ARG A 311 19.56 4.61 9.81
C ARG A 311 20.33 4.61 8.48
N LEU A 312 21.60 4.20 8.49
CA LEU A 312 22.44 4.09 7.30
C LEU A 312 22.18 2.79 6.50
N LEU A 313 21.80 1.72 7.18
CA LEU A 313 21.57 0.40 6.58
C LEU A 313 20.11 0.15 6.18
N ARG A 314 19.16 0.88 6.79
CA ARG A 314 17.72 0.81 6.45
C ARG A 314 17.41 0.85 4.94
N PRO A 315 18.05 1.69 4.11
CA PRO A 315 17.73 1.71 2.69
C PRO A 315 18.02 0.38 1.98
N PHE A 316 19.05 -0.34 2.44
CA PHE A 316 19.44 -1.63 1.86
C PHE A 316 18.49 -2.76 2.25
N GLU A 317 17.61 -2.58 3.25
CA GLU A 317 16.56 -3.56 3.54
C GLU A 317 15.63 -3.78 2.36
N LEU A 318 15.37 -2.74 1.56
CA LEU A 318 14.52 -2.88 0.36
C LEU A 318 15.12 -3.89 -0.63
N LEU A 319 16.45 -3.83 -0.82
CA LEU A 319 17.18 -4.74 -1.71
C LEU A 319 17.15 -6.17 -1.19
N VAL A 320 17.26 -6.37 0.13
CA VAL A 320 17.15 -7.70 0.73
C VAL A 320 15.72 -8.23 0.62
N LYS A 321 14.72 -7.40 0.94
CA LYS A 321 13.30 -7.79 0.85
C LYS A 321 12.88 -8.22 -0.55
N THR A 322 13.49 -7.67 -1.61
CA THR A 322 13.24 -8.14 -2.99
C THR A 322 13.82 -9.52 -3.29
N MET A 323 14.86 -9.96 -2.57
CA MET A 323 15.47 -11.28 -2.72
C MET A 323 14.80 -12.33 -1.82
N GLY A 324 14.14 -11.89 -0.76
CA GLY A 324 13.47 -12.74 0.24
C GLY A 324 13.69 -12.21 1.64
N VAL A 325 12.74 -12.47 2.54
CA VAL A 325 12.87 -12.10 3.95
C VAL A 325 13.66 -13.21 4.66
N PRO A 326 14.74 -12.89 5.41
CA PRO A 326 15.52 -13.91 6.12
C PRO A 326 14.67 -14.59 7.20
N GLY A 327 14.92 -15.87 7.48
CA GLY A 327 14.19 -16.60 8.51
C GLY A 327 14.46 -16.07 9.94
N ASN A 328 13.60 -16.40 10.91
CA ASN A 328 13.78 -16.00 12.32
C ASN A 328 15.02 -16.63 13.00
N ASP A 329 15.59 -17.66 12.38
CA ASP A 329 16.76 -18.37 12.91
C ASP A 329 18.05 -18.09 12.10
N GLU A 330 18.03 -17.08 11.22
CA GLU A 330 19.16 -16.72 10.37
C GLU A 330 19.75 -15.35 10.73
N ILE A 331 21.06 -15.18 10.55
CA ILE A 331 21.70 -13.87 10.65
C ILE A 331 21.19 -12.96 9.53
N ASP A 332 20.88 -11.70 9.87
CA ASP A 332 20.44 -10.70 8.90
C ASP A 332 21.56 -10.44 7.86
N PRO A 333 21.35 -10.75 6.57
CA PRO A 333 22.35 -10.50 5.53
C PRO A 333 22.41 -9.03 5.11
N THR A 334 21.47 -8.17 5.54
CA THR A 334 21.37 -6.76 5.11
C THR A 334 22.65 -5.96 5.24
N PRO A 335 23.39 -6.00 6.35
CA PRO A 335 24.62 -5.22 6.49
C PRO A 335 25.72 -5.69 5.55
N LEU A 336 25.87 -7.01 5.36
CA LEU A 336 26.87 -7.57 4.44
C LEU A 336 26.50 -7.23 2.98
N SER A 337 25.23 -7.40 2.63
CA SER A 337 24.69 -7.05 1.32
C SER A 337 24.89 -5.56 1.03
N ALA A 338 24.66 -4.69 2.03
CA ALA A 338 24.88 -3.25 1.89
C ALA A 338 26.35 -2.92 1.59
N VAL A 339 27.28 -3.43 2.39
CA VAL A 339 28.72 -3.18 2.19
C VAL A 339 29.18 -3.73 0.84
N THR A 340 28.81 -4.97 0.54
CA THR A 340 29.22 -5.63 -0.71
C THR A 340 28.67 -4.90 -1.93
N PHE A 341 27.39 -4.51 -1.91
CA PHE A 341 26.77 -3.76 -2.99
C PHE A 341 27.45 -2.42 -3.24
N VAL A 342 27.73 -1.67 -2.17
CA VAL A 342 28.41 -0.37 -2.27
C VAL A 342 29.82 -0.53 -2.83
N VAL A 343 30.58 -1.54 -2.37
CA VAL A 343 31.94 -1.80 -2.87
C VAL A 343 31.92 -2.25 -4.33
N MET A 344 31.03 -3.18 -4.72
CA MET A 344 30.90 -3.58 -6.13
C MET A 344 30.54 -2.39 -7.02
N PHE A 345 29.56 -1.58 -6.60
CA PHE A 345 29.13 -0.40 -7.35
C PHE A 345 30.26 0.61 -7.51
N ALA A 346 30.99 0.90 -6.43
CA ALA A 346 32.09 1.85 -6.44
C ALA A 346 33.21 1.42 -7.40
N LEU A 347 33.54 0.12 -7.45
CA LEU A 347 34.54 -0.43 -8.37
C LEU A 347 34.06 -0.46 -9.83
N MET A 348 32.77 -0.72 -10.06
CA MET A 348 32.21 -0.75 -11.42
C MET A 348 32.09 0.65 -12.04
N PHE A 349 31.75 1.65 -11.24
CA PHE A 349 31.44 3.00 -11.72
C PHE A 349 32.64 3.95 -11.60
N GLY A 350 33.41 3.87 -10.52
CA GLY A 350 34.78 4.40 -10.42
C GLY A 350 35.11 5.76 -11.04
N ASP A 351 34.24 6.78 -10.95
CA ASP A 351 34.48 8.14 -11.48
C ASP A 351 34.09 9.20 -10.43
N LEU A 352 34.99 10.18 -10.21
CA LEU A 352 34.78 11.26 -9.24
C LEU A 352 33.61 12.17 -9.62
N GLY A 353 33.56 12.60 -10.88
CA GLY A 353 32.59 13.54 -11.40
C GLY A 353 31.20 12.94 -11.48
N GLN A 354 31.08 11.79 -12.14
CA GLN A 354 29.80 11.11 -12.29
C GLN A 354 29.29 10.58 -10.92
N GLY A 355 30.18 10.11 -10.05
CA GLY A 355 29.84 9.71 -8.68
C GLY A 355 29.26 10.87 -7.87
N LEU A 356 29.82 12.08 -8.00
CA LEU A 356 29.31 13.28 -7.34
C LEU A 356 27.94 13.72 -7.89
N VAL A 357 27.72 13.60 -9.20
CA VAL A 357 26.41 13.86 -9.83
C VAL A 357 25.34 12.89 -9.30
N LEU A 358 25.68 11.60 -9.17
CA LEU A 358 24.78 10.61 -8.58
C LEU A 358 24.48 10.90 -7.11
N ALA A 359 25.49 11.30 -6.33
CA ALA A 359 25.31 11.71 -4.95
C ALA A 359 24.38 12.93 -4.84
N LEU A 360 24.56 13.94 -5.71
CA LEU A 360 23.71 15.13 -5.77
C LEU A 360 22.26 14.79 -6.16
N ALA A 361 22.07 13.91 -7.15
CA ALA A 361 20.76 13.42 -7.53
C ALA A 361 20.05 12.72 -6.37
N GLY A 362 20.78 11.90 -5.59
CA GLY A 362 20.26 11.26 -4.38
C GLY A 362 19.83 12.26 -3.30
N VAL A 363 20.59 13.35 -3.10
CA VAL A 363 20.23 14.44 -2.17
C VAL A 363 18.94 15.13 -2.61
N VAL A 364 18.80 15.46 -3.90
CA VAL A 364 17.58 16.08 -4.45
C VAL A 364 16.37 15.17 -4.26
N LEU A 365 16.52 13.86 -4.50
CA LEU A 365 15.45 12.89 -4.35
C LEU A 365 15.00 12.78 -2.89
N ARG A 366 15.95 12.74 -1.95
CA ARG A 366 15.66 12.71 -0.51
C ARG A 366 14.99 14.00 -0.03
N TRP A 367 15.40 15.16 -0.57
CA TRP A 367 14.76 16.44 -0.26
C TRP A 367 13.31 16.50 -0.75
N GLN A 368 13.04 16.00 -1.95
CA GLN A 368 11.66 15.90 -2.48
C GLN A 368 10.80 14.91 -1.68
N ALA A 369 11.36 13.79 -1.25
CA ALA A 369 10.67 12.84 -0.37
C ALA A 369 10.31 13.47 0.99
N GLY A 370 11.19 14.32 1.53
CA GLY A 370 10.94 15.15 2.72
C GLY A 370 9.73 16.06 2.60
N LYS A 371 9.59 16.75 1.46
CA LYS A 371 8.44 17.62 1.21
C LYS A 371 7.10 16.88 1.15
N LYS A 372 7.11 15.60 0.76
CA LYS A 372 5.90 14.76 0.67
C LYS A 372 5.60 13.98 1.97
N GLY A 373 6.38 14.18 3.03
CA GLY A 373 6.22 13.45 4.29
C GLY A 373 6.57 11.96 4.21
N ASN A 374 7.13 11.49 3.08
CA ASN A 374 7.41 10.06 2.84
C ASN A 374 8.91 9.78 2.77
N VAL A 375 9.67 10.29 3.74
CA VAL A 375 11.13 10.13 3.83
C VAL A 375 11.53 8.67 4.05
N GLU A 376 10.69 7.90 4.75
CA GLU A 376 10.93 6.48 5.00
C GLU A 376 10.37 5.57 3.90
N GLY A 377 9.66 6.14 2.92
CA GLY A 377 9.15 5.41 1.76
C GLY A 377 10.24 5.04 0.76
N THR A 378 9.85 4.26 -0.25
CA THR A 378 10.71 3.70 -1.30
C THR A 378 11.58 4.75 -1.98
N LEU A 379 11.03 5.96 -2.20
CA LEU A 379 11.74 7.06 -2.87
C LEU A 379 12.85 7.65 -1.98
N GLY A 380 12.61 7.81 -0.68
CA GLY A 380 13.61 8.31 0.26
C GLY A 380 14.73 7.29 0.50
N GLN A 381 14.38 6.00 0.55
CA GLN A 381 15.36 4.91 0.62
C GLN A 381 16.23 4.82 -0.64
N ALA A 382 15.62 4.88 -1.83
CA ALA A 382 16.38 4.90 -3.09
C ALA A 382 17.35 6.09 -3.16
N GLY A 383 16.91 7.28 -2.73
CA GLY A 383 17.77 8.46 -2.63
C GLY A 383 18.95 8.26 -1.67
N ALA A 384 18.74 7.60 -0.53
CA ALA A 384 19.81 7.30 0.42
C ALA A 384 20.83 6.29 -0.14
N ILE A 385 20.39 5.25 -0.86
CA ILE A 385 21.29 4.32 -1.56
C ILE A 385 22.15 5.08 -2.57
N LEU A 386 21.54 5.95 -3.39
CA LEU A 386 22.26 6.76 -4.39
C LEU A 386 23.33 7.66 -3.77
N ILE A 387 23.07 8.25 -2.60
CA ILE A 387 24.08 9.07 -1.89
C ILE A 387 25.26 8.20 -1.46
N ILE A 388 24.99 7.04 -0.83
CA ILE A 388 26.06 6.16 -0.33
C ILE A 388 26.87 5.58 -1.50
N CYS A 389 26.19 5.10 -2.55
CA CYS A 389 26.84 4.57 -3.74
C CYS A 389 27.60 5.65 -4.53
N GLY A 390 27.03 6.84 -4.69
CA GLY A 390 27.66 7.96 -5.39
C GLY A 390 28.91 8.48 -4.68
N THR A 391 28.86 8.59 -3.35
CA THR A 391 30.03 8.99 -2.54
C THR A 391 31.13 7.92 -2.55
N ALA A 392 30.77 6.64 -2.49
CA ALA A 392 31.73 5.54 -2.61
C ALA A 392 32.35 5.47 -4.02
N ALA A 393 31.56 5.64 -5.08
CA ALA A 393 32.06 5.73 -6.44
C ALA A 393 32.98 6.93 -6.65
N ALA A 394 32.64 8.08 -6.05
CA ALA A 394 33.48 9.27 -6.07
C ALA A 394 34.83 9.03 -5.36
N PHE A 395 34.81 8.32 -4.23
CA PHE A 395 36.03 7.92 -3.52
C PHE A 395 36.90 6.95 -4.35
N CYS A 396 36.30 5.94 -5.00
CA CYS A 396 37.04 5.05 -5.90
C CYS A 396 37.54 5.79 -7.15
N GLY A 397 36.79 6.75 -7.71
CA GLY A 397 37.23 7.59 -8.82
C GLY A 397 38.43 8.48 -8.47
N LEU A 398 38.46 9.01 -7.24
CA LEU A 398 39.66 9.69 -6.72
C LEU A 398 40.87 8.74 -6.65
N LEU A 399 40.64 7.49 -6.28
CA LEU A 399 41.67 6.45 -6.17
C LEU A 399 42.24 6.05 -7.55
N TYR A 400 41.40 6.06 -8.58
CA TYR A 400 41.77 5.83 -9.98
C TYR A 400 42.30 7.08 -10.70
N GLY A 401 42.10 8.28 -10.13
CA GLY A 401 42.50 9.55 -10.75
C GLY A 401 41.58 10.03 -11.89
N SER A 402 40.35 9.49 -11.99
CA SER A 402 39.40 9.84 -13.05
C SER A 402 38.40 10.91 -12.58
N VAL A 403 38.36 12.04 -13.30
CA VAL A 403 37.37 13.11 -13.08
C VAL A 403 36.68 13.43 -14.39
N PHE A 404 35.41 13.01 -14.57
CA PHE A 404 34.66 13.28 -15.82
C PHE A 404 35.46 12.91 -17.07
N SER A 405 36.04 11.71 -17.10
CA SER A 405 36.92 11.26 -18.20
C SER A 405 38.23 12.05 -18.40
N TYR A 406 38.51 13.09 -17.61
CA TYR A 406 39.77 13.84 -17.72
C TYR A 406 40.84 13.21 -16.85
N GLU A 407 41.76 12.49 -17.49
CA GLU A 407 42.81 11.67 -16.86
C GLU A 407 44.07 12.47 -16.43
N HIS A 408 44.11 13.79 -16.68
CA HIS A 408 45.32 14.62 -16.47
C HIS A 408 45.27 15.60 -15.30
N LEU A 409 44.18 15.65 -14.52
CA LEU A 409 44.01 16.65 -13.44
C LEU A 409 44.43 16.16 -12.05
N LEU A 410 44.48 14.84 -11.80
CA LEU A 410 44.88 14.26 -10.52
C LEU A 410 45.80 13.05 -10.76
N PRO A 411 46.96 12.95 -10.07
CA PRO A 411 47.78 11.75 -10.13
C PRO A 411 47.01 10.58 -9.51
N ALA A 412 46.88 9.47 -10.25
CA ALA A 412 46.26 8.25 -9.72
C ALA A 412 47.04 7.76 -8.49
N LEU A 413 46.36 7.65 -7.35
CA LEU A 413 47.00 7.24 -6.09
C LEU A 413 47.16 5.72 -5.96
N TRP A 414 46.48 4.93 -6.80
CA TRP A 414 46.52 3.46 -6.73
C TRP A 414 46.92 2.80 -8.05
N PHE A 415 46.04 2.75 -9.06
CA PHE A 415 46.30 2.20 -10.39
C PHE A 415 45.34 2.80 -11.41
N HIS A 416 45.80 3.06 -12.63
CA HIS A 416 44.89 3.33 -13.76
C HIS A 416 44.27 2.00 -14.23
N PRO A 417 42.92 1.89 -14.29
CA PRO A 417 42.23 0.66 -14.71
C PRO A 417 42.64 0.18 -16.11
N VAL A 418 43.08 1.09 -16.98
CA VAL A 418 43.46 0.82 -18.38
C VAL A 418 44.90 0.30 -18.50
N ASP A 419 45.81 0.74 -17.62
CA ASP A 419 47.24 0.36 -17.70
C ASP A 419 47.49 -1.08 -17.26
N ASN A 420 46.66 -1.63 -16.36
CA ASN A 420 46.80 -3.01 -15.86
C ASN A 420 45.45 -3.74 -15.81
N ILE A 421 44.89 -4.01 -16.98
CA ILE A 421 43.65 -4.79 -17.16
C ILE A 421 43.70 -6.12 -16.39
N MET A 422 44.85 -6.82 -16.43
CA MET A 422 45.01 -8.10 -15.73
C MET A 422 44.97 -7.97 -14.21
N SER A 423 45.50 -6.89 -13.63
CA SER A 423 45.42 -6.67 -12.18
C SER A 423 44.02 -6.25 -11.74
N LEU A 424 43.30 -5.47 -12.56
CA LEU A 424 41.90 -5.14 -12.31
C LEU A 424 41.06 -6.42 -12.22
N PHE A 425 41.19 -7.32 -13.21
CA PHE A 425 40.50 -8.60 -13.17
C PHE A 425 40.92 -9.45 -11.96
N ALA A 426 42.21 -9.53 -11.64
CA ALA A 426 42.69 -10.25 -10.46
C ALA A 426 42.09 -9.70 -9.14
N VAL A 427 42.02 -8.38 -8.97
CA VAL A 427 41.41 -7.73 -7.80
C VAL A 427 39.91 -8.04 -7.72
N THR A 428 39.17 -7.92 -8.84
CA THR A 428 37.72 -8.23 -8.85
C THR A 428 37.42 -9.69 -8.53
N ILE A 429 38.21 -10.63 -9.05
CA ILE A 429 38.10 -12.06 -8.73
C ILE A 429 38.42 -12.31 -7.26
N LEU A 430 39.51 -11.74 -6.73
CA LEU A 430 39.90 -11.93 -5.32
C LEU A 430 38.85 -11.36 -4.35
N LEU A 431 38.30 -10.20 -4.68
CA LEU A 431 37.23 -9.57 -3.94
C LEU A 431 35.95 -10.43 -3.96
N GLY A 432 35.57 -10.94 -5.13
CA GLY A 432 34.45 -11.87 -5.30
C GLY A 432 34.63 -13.17 -4.50
N ALA A 433 35.82 -13.73 -4.55
CA ALA A 433 36.22 -14.88 -3.74
C ALA A 433 36.10 -14.59 -2.24
N GLY A 434 36.53 -13.40 -1.79
CA GLY A 434 36.35 -12.95 -0.41
C GLY A 434 34.87 -12.87 0.01
N ILE A 435 34.00 -12.36 -0.86
CA ILE A 435 32.55 -12.29 -0.60
C ILE A 435 31.95 -13.70 -0.47
N ILE A 436 32.36 -14.64 -1.33
CA ILE A 436 31.91 -16.03 -1.25
C ILE A 436 32.37 -16.67 0.07
N VAL A 437 33.63 -16.45 0.47
CA VAL A 437 34.17 -16.91 1.77
C VAL A 437 33.35 -16.36 2.93
N ILE A 438 33.05 -15.06 2.95
CA ILE A 438 32.25 -14.44 4.00
C ILE A 438 30.82 -15.05 4.03
N GLY A 439 30.22 -15.28 2.86
CA GLY A 439 28.89 -15.92 2.77
C GLY A 439 28.88 -17.34 3.34
N LEU A 440 29.91 -18.14 3.05
CA LEU A 440 30.08 -19.48 3.62
C LEU A 440 30.29 -19.43 5.14
N VAL A 441 31.08 -18.47 5.64
CA VAL A 441 31.27 -18.27 7.09
C VAL A 441 29.94 -17.93 7.77
N LEU A 442 29.13 -17.03 7.20
CA LEU A 442 27.80 -16.72 7.75
C LEU A 442 26.88 -17.94 7.76
N ASN A 443 26.91 -18.77 6.72
CA ASN A 443 26.14 -20.02 6.69
C ASN A 443 26.55 -20.95 7.83
N ILE A 444 27.86 -21.11 8.07
CA ILE A 444 28.39 -21.92 9.17
C ILE A 444 27.91 -21.37 10.53
N ILE A 445 27.99 -20.06 10.75
CA ILE A 445 27.53 -19.45 12.01
C ILE A 445 26.02 -19.69 12.20
N ASN A 446 25.20 -19.57 11.15
CA ASN A 446 23.77 -19.89 11.20
C ASN A 446 23.51 -21.36 11.62
N CYS A 447 24.26 -22.31 11.06
CA CYS A 447 24.13 -23.72 11.42
C CYS A 447 24.53 -23.97 12.89
N PHE A 448 25.56 -23.30 13.40
CA PHE A 448 25.94 -23.35 14.82
C PHE A 448 24.88 -22.75 15.74
N MET A 449 24.28 -21.62 15.35
CA MET A 449 23.19 -20.99 16.12
C MET A 449 21.97 -21.90 16.22
N ASN A 450 21.69 -22.69 15.18
CA ASN A 450 20.52 -23.58 15.14
C ASN A 450 20.83 -24.98 15.70
N SER A 451 21.97 -25.15 16.39
CA SER A 451 22.42 -26.43 16.98
C SER A 451 22.57 -27.59 15.97
N ARG A 452 22.75 -27.30 14.68
CA ARG A 452 22.93 -28.29 13.60
C ARG A 452 24.41 -28.49 13.29
N TYR A 453 25.13 -29.10 14.23
CA TYR A 453 26.59 -29.24 14.16
C TYR A 453 27.09 -30.14 13.03
N ALA A 454 26.36 -31.22 12.72
CA ALA A 454 26.71 -32.13 11.62
C ALA A 454 26.62 -31.43 10.25
N GLU A 455 25.58 -30.62 10.05
CA GLU A 455 25.39 -29.80 8.84
C GLU A 455 26.48 -28.71 8.76
N ALA A 456 26.80 -28.04 9.86
CA ALA A 456 27.83 -26.99 9.87
C ALA A 456 29.21 -27.48 9.40
N LEU A 457 29.59 -28.71 9.75
CA LEU A 457 30.90 -29.27 9.41
C LEU A 457 30.93 -29.93 8.02
N PHE A 458 29.92 -30.74 7.69
CA PHE A 458 29.98 -31.68 6.57
C PHE A 458 29.02 -31.38 5.41
N ASP A 459 28.18 -30.34 5.49
CA ASP A 459 27.24 -30.00 4.43
C ASP A 459 27.93 -29.26 3.25
N LYS A 460 27.23 -29.19 2.11
CA LYS A 460 27.66 -28.56 0.84
C LYS A 460 28.11 -27.10 0.99
N ARG A 461 27.69 -26.44 2.07
CA ARG A 461 28.02 -25.04 2.41
C ARG A 461 28.68 -24.92 3.79
N GLY A 462 29.22 -26.02 4.31
CA GLY A 462 29.89 -26.11 5.60
C GLY A 462 31.41 -25.91 5.54
N VAL A 463 32.07 -26.19 6.66
CA VAL A 463 33.53 -26.05 6.81
C VAL A 463 34.29 -26.91 5.79
N ALA A 464 33.78 -28.10 5.47
CA ALA A 464 34.41 -29.02 4.53
C ALA A 464 34.60 -28.44 3.11
N VAL A 465 33.79 -27.45 2.72
CA VAL A 465 33.91 -26.74 1.43
C VAL A 465 34.65 -25.40 1.57
N LEU A 466 34.47 -24.70 2.69
CA LEU A 466 35.15 -23.44 2.98
C LEU A 466 36.68 -23.59 2.96
N VAL A 467 37.20 -24.61 3.66
CA VAL A 467 38.64 -24.84 3.80
C VAL A 467 39.32 -25.11 2.45
N PRO A 468 38.85 -26.05 1.60
CA PRO A 468 39.47 -26.28 0.30
C PRO A 468 39.32 -25.07 -0.63
N TYR A 469 38.19 -24.36 -0.60
CA TYR A 469 38.01 -23.17 -1.42
C TYR A 469 38.98 -22.05 -1.04
N ALA A 470 39.10 -21.72 0.24
CA ALA A 470 40.04 -20.72 0.74
C ALA A 470 41.49 -21.13 0.44
N ALA A 471 41.82 -22.41 0.57
CA ALA A 471 43.14 -22.95 0.23
C ALA A 471 43.46 -22.79 -1.27
N ILE A 472 42.51 -23.10 -2.16
CA ILE A 472 42.68 -22.92 -3.62
C ILE A 472 42.97 -21.45 -3.94
N ILE A 473 42.24 -20.50 -3.34
CA ILE A 473 42.45 -19.07 -3.57
C ILE A 473 43.84 -18.63 -3.06
N LEU A 474 44.18 -18.97 -1.82
CA LEU A 474 45.45 -18.56 -1.20
C LEU A 474 46.66 -19.16 -1.95
N LEU A 475 46.58 -20.42 -2.35
CA LEU A 475 47.62 -21.08 -3.13
C LEU A 475 47.74 -20.47 -4.54
N SER A 476 46.61 -20.12 -5.17
CA SER A 476 46.62 -19.47 -6.48
C SER A 476 47.28 -18.08 -6.42
N VAL A 477 46.97 -17.29 -5.38
CA VAL A 477 47.61 -15.98 -5.15
C VAL A 477 49.11 -16.15 -4.86
N ARG A 478 49.50 -17.13 -4.04
CA ARG A 478 50.91 -17.40 -3.74
C ARG A 478 51.67 -17.83 -5.00
N TYR A 479 51.09 -18.72 -5.80
CA TYR A 479 51.68 -19.16 -7.06
C TYR A 479 51.88 -18.00 -8.03
N ALA A 480 50.90 -17.10 -8.15
CA ALA A 480 51.02 -15.91 -8.98
C ALA A 480 52.11 -14.93 -8.51
N GLY A 481 52.33 -14.80 -7.19
CA GLY A 481 53.31 -13.87 -6.63
C GLY A 481 54.74 -14.40 -6.52
N THR A 482 54.91 -15.71 -6.27
CA THR A 482 56.22 -16.33 -5.97
C THR A 482 56.67 -17.34 -7.03
N GLY A 483 55.77 -17.81 -7.89
CA GLY A 483 56.04 -18.89 -8.85
C GLY A 483 56.21 -20.27 -8.22
N GLU A 484 56.14 -20.39 -6.89
CA GLU A 484 56.32 -21.66 -6.17
C GLU A 484 55.04 -22.49 -6.17
N ALA A 485 55.14 -23.73 -6.61
CA ALA A 485 54.03 -24.69 -6.54
C ALA A 485 53.64 -25.01 -5.08
N PRO A 486 52.38 -25.43 -4.82
CA PRO A 486 51.94 -25.86 -3.50
C PRO A 486 52.81 -27.01 -2.97
N ARG A 487 53.15 -26.99 -1.68
CA ARG A 487 53.86 -28.11 -1.06
C ARG A 487 52.89 -29.28 -0.93
N MET A 488 53.37 -30.51 -1.14
CA MET A 488 52.52 -31.71 -1.14
C MET A 488 51.70 -31.87 0.16
N TRP A 489 52.24 -31.47 1.31
CA TRP A 489 51.54 -31.51 2.59
C TRP A 489 50.42 -30.46 2.71
N GLU A 490 50.56 -29.28 2.09
CA GLU A 490 49.56 -28.21 2.12
C GLU A 490 48.33 -28.66 1.32
N THR A 491 48.55 -29.23 0.13
CA THR A 491 47.48 -29.79 -0.71
C THR A 491 46.81 -30.98 -0.03
N GLY A 492 47.59 -31.86 0.61
CA GLY A 492 47.06 -32.99 1.37
C GLY A 492 46.16 -32.56 2.53
N LEU A 493 46.63 -31.59 3.33
CA LEU A 493 45.95 -31.16 4.56
C LEU A 493 44.75 -30.26 4.32
N PHE A 494 44.83 -29.30 3.38
CA PHE A 494 43.80 -28.28 3.20
C PHE A 494 42.84 -28.55 2.05
N ILE A 495 43.19 -29.44 1.12
CA ILE A 495 42.33 -29.76 -0.03
C ILE A 495 41.84 -31.20 0.06
N ILE A 496 42.75 -32.18 0.13
CA ILE A 496 42.39 -33.60 0.07
C ILE A 496 41.66 -34.05 1.35
N LEU A 497 42.16 -33.67 2.53
CA LEU A 497 41.56 -34.07 3.80
C LEU A 497 40.12 -33.55 3.99
N PRO A 498 39.79 -32.26 3.81
CA PRO A 498 38.41 -31.78 3.92
C PRO A 498 37.47 -32.41 2.90
N LEU A 499 37.95 -32.65 1.67
CA LEU A 499 37.16 -33.31 0.63
C LEU A 499 36.89 -34.78 0.96
N ALA A 500 37.86 -35.47 1.57
CA ALA A 500 37.68 -36.82 2.09
C ALA A 500 36.67 -36.83 3.25
N LEU A 501 36.74 -35.85 4.17
CA LEU A 501 35.76 -35.70 5.24
C LEU A 501 34.35 -35.45 4.71
N PHE A 502 34.20 -34.64 3.66
CA PHE A 502 32.94 -34.47 2.94
C PHE A 502 32.46 -35.78 2.30
N PHE A 503 33.34 -36.50 1.61
CA PHE A 503 33.01 -37.77 0.96
C PHE A 503 32.58 -38.85 1.95
N PHE A 504 33.07 -38.83 3.19
CA PHE A 504 32.68 -39.78 4.25
C PHE A 504 31.59 -39.25 5.18
N ARG A 505 30.93 -38.12 4.86
CA ARG A 505 29.90 -37.49 5.70
C ARG A 505 28.76 -38.43 6.12
N GLY A 506 28.32 -39.31 5.21
CA GLY A 506 27.25 -40.27 5.46
C GLY A 506 27.60 -41.38 6.47
N PHE A 507 28.88 -41.65 6.68
CA PHE A 507 29.34 -42.60 7.69
C PHE A 507 29.76 -41.92 9.00
N ILE A 508 30.40 -40.75 8.90
CA ILE A 508 30.94 -40.02 10.06
C ILE A 508 29.85 -39.22 10.79
N GLY A 509 28.90 -38.64 10.06
CA GLY A 509 27.82 -37.83 10.61
C GLY A 509 26.92 -38.59 11.58
N PRO A 510 26.37 -39.76 11.20
CA PRO A 510 25.59 -40.62 12.09
C PRO A 510 26.38 -41.13 13.31
N LEU A 511 27.67 -41.40 13.15
CA LEU A 511 28.54 -41.93 14.20
C LEU A 511 28.84 -40.87 15.29
N LEU A 512 29.01 -39.60 14.90
CA LEU A 512 29.36 -38.52 15.82
C LEU A 512 28.13 -37.77 16.40
N PHE A 513 27.05 -37.65 15.63
CA PHE A 513 25.92 -36.77 15.97
C PHE A 513 24.55 -37.46 16.02
N GLY A 514 24.49 -38.77 15.74
CA GLY A 514 23.25 -39.54 15.76
C GLY A 514 22.34 -39.21 14.56
N GLY A 515 22.27 -40.12 13.58
CA GLY A 515 21.47 -39.93 12.37
C GLY A 515 21.25 -41.24 11.61
N ALA A 516 20.43 -41.20 10.57
CA ALA A 516 20.23 -42.35 9.68
C ALA A 516 21.45 -42.52 8.77
N GLY A 517 22.01 -43.73 8.73
CA GLY A 517 23.05 -44.09 7.78
C GLY A 517 22.51 -44.18 6.34
N PRO A 518 23.38 -44.18 5.33
CA PRO A 518 22.96 -44.25 3.93
C PRO A 518 22.18 -45.55 3.64
N HIS A 519 21.07 -45.43 2.91
CA HIS A 519 20.22 -46.56 2.55
C HIS A 519 20.91 -47.56 1.60
N SER A 520 21.83 -47.10 0.75
CA SER A 520 22.69 -47.95 -0.08
C SER A 520 24.07 -47.33 -0.35
N VAL A 521 25.13 -48.16 -0.31
CA VAL A 521 26.53 -47.68 -0.46
C VAL A 521 26.82 -47.18 -1.87
N SER A 522 26.25 -47.83 -2.90
CA SER A 522 26.47 -47.43 -4.29
C SER A 522 25.82 -46.09 -4.63
N GLU A 523 24.59 -45.85 -4.14
CA GLU A 523 23.87 -44.60 -4.34
C GLU A 523 24.57 -43.44 -3.64
N TYR A 524 25.02 -43.66 -2.40
CA TYR A 524 25.78 -42.66 -1.64
C TYR A 524 27.09 -42.25 -2.33
N VAL A 525 27.84 -43.20 -2.91
CA VAL A 525 29.08 -42.90 -3.65
C VAL A 525 28.78 -42.06 -4.89
N ILE A 526 27.73 -42.42 -5.64
CA ILE A 526 27.32 -41.66 -6.83
C ILE A 526 26.86 -40.24 -6.42
N GLU A 527 26.02 -40.13 -5.40
CA GLU A 527 25.54 -38.85 -4.85
C GLU A 527 26.72 -37.97 -4.43
N SER A 528 27.63 -38.49 -3.60
CA SER A 528 28.79 -37.73 -3.09
C SER A 528 29.71 -37.23 -4.21
N VAL A 529 29.95 -38.04 -5.25
CA VAL A 529 30.75 -37.63 -6.41
C VAL A 529 30.06 -36.53 -7.20
N VAL A 530 28.75 -36.67 -7.45
CA VAL A 530 27.95 -35.65 -8.14
C VAL A 530 27.94 -34.35 -7.35
N GLU A 531 27.79 -34.41 -6.03
CA GLU A 531 27.80 -33.24 -5.15
C GLU A 531 29.16 -32.53 -5.16
N ILE A 532 30.28 -33.27 -5.10
CA ILE A 532 31.62 -32.68 -5.20
C ILE A 532 31.78 -31.96 -6.54
N LEU A 533 31.32 -32.59 -7.64
CA LEU A 533 31.40 -31.99 -8.97
C LEU A 533 30.53 -30.74 -9.07
N GLU A 534 29.31 -30.76 -8.52
CA GLU A 534 28.40 -29.63 -8.45
C GLU A 534 29.00 -28.47 -7.64
N ILE A 535 29.59 -28.77 -6.47
CA ILE A 535 30.29 -27.78 -5.64
C ILE A 535 31.45 -27.19 -6.41
N ALA A 536 32.31 -28.01 -7.02
CA ALA A 536 33.47 -27.54 -7.77
C ALA A 536 33.05 -26.63 -8.94
N MET A 537 32.08 -27.07 -9.75
CA MET A 537 31.55 -26.28 -10.87
C MET A 537 30.88 -24.99 -10.39
N GLY A 538 30.07 -25.05 -9.34
CA GLY A 538 29.39 -23.90 -8.76
C GLY A 538 30.37 -22.86 -8.21
N MET A 539 31.39 -23.29 -7.47
CA MET A 539 32.40 -22.39 -6.91
C MET A 539 33.26 -21.74 -8.00
N LEU A 540 33.65 -22.50 -9.04
CA LEU A 540 34.36 -21.93 -10.19
C LEU A 540 33.49 -20.92 -10.94
N ALA A 541 32.25 -21.28 -11.26
CA ALA A 541 31.32 -20.40 -11.97
C ALA A 541 31.04 -19.11 -11.19
N ASN A 542 30.76 -19.21 -9.89
CA ASN A 542 30.50 -18.06 -9.02
C ASN A 542 31.73 -17.16 -8.92
N THR A 543 32.94 -17.73 -8.79
CA THR A 543 34.19 -16.96 -8.71
C THR A 543 34.48 -16.24 -10.04
N ILE A 544 34.35 -16.94 -11.17
CA ILE A 544 34.56 -16.39 -12.51
C ILE A 544 33.52 -15.31 -12.84
N SER A 545 32.30 -15.40 -12.31
CA SER A 545 31.25 -14.41 -12.56
C SER A 545 31.65 -12.98 -12.16
N PHE A 546 32.54 -12.82 -11.18
CA PHE A 546 33.04 -11.52 -10.73
C PHE A 546 33.95 -10.81 -11.74
N ILE A 547 34.46 -11.51 -12.76
CA ILE A 547 35.12 -10.88 -13.93
C ILE A 547 34.23 -9.82 -14.56
N ARG A 548 32.90 -10.01 -14.50
CA ARG A 548 31.92 -9.06 -15.02
C ARG A 548 32.04 -7.68 -14.37
N VAL A 549 32.35 -7.62 -13.08
CA VAL A 549 32.55 -6.35 -12.33
C VAL A 549 33.74 -5.60 -12.93
N GLY A 550 34.86 -6.28 -13.17
CA GLY A 550 36.02 -5.71 -13.82
C GLY A 550 35.77 -5.32 -15.28
N ALA A 551 34.98 -6.12 -16.01
CA ALA A 551 34.62 -5.82 -17.39
C ALA A 551 33.77 -4.54 -17.50
N PHE A 552 32.81 -4.33 -16.59
CA PHE A 552 32.04 -3.10 -16.54
C PHE A 552 32.90 -1.88 -16.18
N ALA A 553 33.82 -2.03 -15.22
CA ALA A 553 34.77 -0.96 -14.89
C ALA A 553 35.63 -0.59 -16.11
N LEU A 554 36.12 -1.57 -16.87
CA LEU A 554 36.88 -1.35 -18.10
C LEU A 554 36.04 -0.72 -19.21
N SER A 555 34.80 -1.17 -19.42
CA SER A 555 33.90 -0.56 -20.41
C SER A 555 33.55 0.88 -20.04
N HIS A 556 33.37 1.16 -18.76
CA HIS A 556 33.15 2.52 -18.28
C HIS A 556 34.38 3.37 -18.58
N ALA A 557 35.56 2.97 -18.10
CA ALA A 557 36.81 3.68 -18.35
C ALA A 557 37.12 3.86 -19.85
N GLY A 558 36.78 2.91 -20.71
CA GLY A 558 37.01 3.01 -22.16
C GLY A 558 35.95 3.78 -22.96
N LEU A 559 34.77 4.03 -22.39
CA LEU A 559 33.70 4.86 -22.99
C LEU A 559 33.68 6.29 -22.44
N SER A 560 34.30 6.49 -21.27
CA SER A 560 34.54 7.79 -20.65
C SER A 560 35.57 8.52 -21.49
#